data_AF-A0A6J4JPS4-F1
#
_entry.id   AF-A0A6J4JPS4-F1
#
_cell.length_a   1.000
_cell.length_b   1.000
_cell.length_c   1.000
_cell.angle_alpha   90.00
_cell.angle_beta   90.00
_cell.angle_gamma   90.00
#
_symmetry.space_group_name_H-M   'P 1'
#
loop_
_entity.id
_entity.type
_entity.pdbx_description
1 polymer ?
#
loop_
_entity_poly.entity_id
_entity_poly.type
_entity_poly.pdbx_seq_one_letter_code
_entity_poly.pdbx_strand_id
1 'polypeptide(L)' 'MPTTRSSEPLSVVERWEDVPAFASEVDEQESWNTHCLSDTLLGEFKPVPKEGDDDLPPARNGPVRRMA' A
#
# COMPACT_ATOMS: atom_id res chain seq x y z
N MET A 1 11.91 16.88 -5.83
CA MET A 1 13.04 16.12 -5.28
C MET A 1 12.51 14.76 -4.85
N PRO A 2 12.90 13.64 -5.45
CA PRO A 2 12.57 12.34 -4.88
C PRO A 2 13.42 12.18 -3.62
N THR A 3 12.79 12.11 -2.44
CA THR A 3 13.47 11.71 -1.22
C THR A 3 13.92 10.27 -1.41
N THR A 4 15.22 10.06 -1.60
CA THR A 4 15.85 8.74 -1.54
C THR A 4 15.61 8.17 -0.14
N ARG A 5 14.71 7.19 -0.03
CA ARG A 5 14.50 6.41 1.19
C ARG A 5 15.85 5.80 1.57
N SER A 6 16.36 6.12 2.75
CA SER A 6 17.60 5.55 3.28
C SER A 6 17.57 4.03 3.14
N SER A 7 18.68 3.46 2.67
CA SER A 7 18.90 2.04 2.39
C SER A 7 19.05 1.21 3.68
N GLU A 8 18.13 1.38 4.63
CA GLU A 8 17.98 0.39 5.71
C GLU A 8 17.20 -0.80 5.14
N PRO A 9 17.63 -2.05 5.40
CA PRO A 9 16.93 -3.22 4.89
C PRO A 9 15.52 -3.24 5.47
N LEU A 10 14.51 -3.13 4.61
CA LEU A 10 13.11 -3.24 5.01
C LEU A 10 12.82 -4.67 5.45
N SER A 11 11.96 -4.80 6.46
CA SER A 11 11.47 -6.12 6.87
C SER A 11 10.53 -6.67 5.82
N VAL A 12 10.81 -7.88 5.32
CA VAL A 12 10.05 -8.49 4.23
C VAL A 12 8.85 -9.25 4.78
N VAL A 13 7.67 -8.97 4.23
CA VAL A 13 6.41 -9.67 4.50
C VAL A 13 6.26 -10.79 3.47
N GLU A 14 6.33 -12.04 3.94
CA GLU A 14 6.28 -13.24 3.10
C GLU A 14 4.85 -13.68 2.79
N ARG A 15 3.89 -13.42 3.70
CA ARG A 15 2.50 -13.87 3.57
C ARG A 15 1.52 -12.79 3.98
N TRP A 16 0.31 -12.83 3.42
CA TRP A 16 -0.73 -11.84 3.72
C TRP A 16 -1.18 -11.86 5.18
N GLU A 17 -1.16 -13.03 5.83
CA GLU A 17 -1.53 -13.17 7.25
C GLU A 17 -0.53 -12.50 8.20
N ASP A 18 0.67 -12.15 7.72
CA ASP A 18 1.68 -11.45 8.49
C ASP A 18 1.43 -9.91 8.50
N VAL A 19 0.49 -9.41 7.69
CA VAL A 19 0.08 -7.99 7.71
C VAL A 19 -0.91 -7.75 8.86
N PRO A 20 -0.59 -6.90 9.84
CA PRO A 20 -1.50 -6.63 10.96
C PRO A 20 -2.73 -5.87 10.50
N ALA A 21 -3.83 -6.03 11.23
CA ALA A 21 -4.98 -5.15 11.08
C ALA A 21 -4.63 -3.75 11.64
N PHE A 22 -4.67 -2.74 10.78
CA PHE A 22 -4.37 -1.36 11.19
C PHE A 22 -5.59 -0.69 11.81
N ALA A 23 -5.39 -0.03 12.96
CA ALA A 23 -6.44 0.74 13.62
C ALA A 23 -6.62 2.13 12.99
N SER A 24 -5.57 2.66 12.36
CA SER A 24 -5.59 3.94 11.66
C SER A 24 -4.66 3.94 10.44
N GLU A 25 -4.90 4.90 9.55
CA GLU A 25 -4.07 5.10 8.34
C GLU A 25 -2.64 5.53 8.68
N VAL A 26 -2.45 6.18 9.83
CA VAL A 26 -1.13 6.57 10.32
C VAL A 26 -0.34 5.32 10.71
N ASP A 27 -0.97 4.38 11.41
CA ASP A 27 -0.32 3.12 11.80
C ASP A 27 0.07 2.27 10.58
N GLU A 28 -0.80 2.25 9.56
CA GLU A 28 -0.52 1.61 8.28
C GLU A 28 0.71 2.24 7.59
N GLN A 29 0.74 3.57 7.50
CA GLN A 29 1.84 4.29 6.87
C GLN A 29 3.18 4.02 7.57
N GLU A 30 3.21 4.02 8.91
CA GLU A 30 4.41 3.74 9.68
C GLU A 30 4.88 2.28 9.51
N SER A 31 3.96 1.33 9.39
CA SER A 31 4.29 -0.05 9.06
C SER A 31 4.96 -0.15 7.70
N TRP A 32 4.40 0.48 6.66
CA TRP A 32 4.99 0.48 5.32
C TRP A 32 6.26 1.32 5.18
N ASN A 33 6.58 2.18 6.15
CA ASN A 33 7.87 2.85 6.23
C ASN A 33 9.02 1.91 6.65
N THR A 34 8.70 0.78 7.28
CA THR A 34 9.70 -0.19 7.78
C THR A 34 9.60 -1.56 7.11
N HIS A 35 8.47 -1.86 6.45
CA HIS A 35 8.21 -3.15 5.82
C HIS A 35 8.02 -3.03 4.30
N CYS A 36 8.25 -4.13 3.59
CA CYS A 36 7.88 -4.30 2.19
C CYS A 36 7.32 -5.70 1.94
N LEU A 37 6.55 -5.88 0.86
CA LEU A 37 6.07 -7.20 0.44
C LEU A 37 7.17 -7.96 -0.29
N SER A 38 7.23 -9.28 -0.10
CA SER A 38 8.10 -10.17 -0.87
C SER A 38 7.66 -10.25 -2.34
N ASP A 39 8.60 -10.54 -3.24
CA ASP A 39 8.30 -10.80 -4.66
C ASP A 39 7.35 -12.00 -4.83
N THR A 40 7.47 -13.00 -3.95
CA THR A 40 6.60 -14.18 -3.93
C THR A 40 5.15 -13.77 -3.68
N LEU A 41 4.91 -13.01 -2.62
CA LEU A 41 3.57 -12.53 -2.24
C LEU A 41 3.00 -11.59 -3.31
N LEU A 42 3.83 -10.70 -3.87
CA LEU A 42 3.43 -9.83 -4.98
C LEU A 42 2.99 -10.62 -6.22
N GLY A 43 3.62 -11.77 -6.48
CA GLY A 43 3.27 -12.68 -7.58
C GLY A 43 1.90 -13.36 -7.43
N GLU A 44 1.32 -13.39 -6.22
CA GLU A 44 0.00 -13.99 -5.99
C GLU A 44 -1.15 -13.06 -6.39
N PHE A 45 -0.90 -11.75 -6.50
CA PHE A 45 -1.93 -10.77 -6.88
C PHE A 45 -2.35 -10.95 -8.33
N LYS A 46 -3.66 -11.01 -8.55
CA LYS A 46 -4.27 -11.11 -9.88
C LYS A 46 -4.85 -9.77 -10.30
N PRO A 47 -4.88 -9.46 -11.60
CA PRO A 47 -5.56 -8.27 -12.09
C PRO A 47 -7.04 -8.31 -11.70
N VAL A 48 -7.57 -7.16 -11.28
CA VAL A 48 -8.99 -7.01 -10.97
C VAL A 48 -9.81 -7.17 -12.27
N PRO A 49 -10.85 -8.01 -12.30
CA PRO A 49 -11.74 -8.12 -13.45
C PRO A 49 -12.41 -6.78 -13.77
N LYS A 50 -12.42 -6.39 -15.04
CA LYS A 50 -12.99 -5.11 -15.51
C LYS A 50 -14.52 -5.03 -15.44
N GLU A 51 -15.18 -6.16 -15.18
CA GLU A 51 -16.64 -6.26 -15.17
C GLU A 51 -17.29 -5.74 -13.88
N GLY A 52 -16.49 -5.23 -12.92
CA GLY A 52 -16.94 -4.65 -11.65
C GLY A 52 -16.21 -3.35 -11.29
N ASP A 53 -15.90 -2.49 -12.26
CA ASP A 53 -15.30 -1.17 -12.01
C ASP A 53 -16.19 -0.31 -11.07
N ASP A 54 -17.51 -0.58 -11.03
CA ASP A 54 -18.48 0.00 -10.09
C ASP A 54 -18.39 -0.57 -8.66
N ASP A 55 -17.72 -1.70 -8.42
CA ASP A 55 -17.53 -2.33 -7.11
C ASP A 55 -16.26 -1.84 -6.39
N LEU A 56 -15.41 -1.07 -7.07
CA LEU A 56 -14.28 -0.44 -6.41
C LEU A 56 -14.77 0.64 -5.46
N PRO A 57 -14.26 0.70 -4.22
CA PRO A 57 -14.60 1.79 -3.33
C PRO A 57 -14.24 3.12 -4.00
N PRO A 58 -15.06 4.18 -3.80
CA PRO A 58 -14.81 5.47 -4.42
C PRO A 58 -13.38 5.91 -4.12
N ALA A 59 -12.70 6.42 -5.15
CA ALA A 59 -11.34 6.93 -5.00
C ALA A 59 -11.28 7.90 -3.82
N ARG A 60 -10.33 7.68 -2.91
CA ARG A 60 -10.17 8.54 -1.75
C ARG A 60 -9.92 9.97 -2.23
N ASN A 61 -10.76 10.90 -1.78
CA ASN A 61 -10.56 12.33 -2.02
C ASN A 61 -9.26 12.75 -1.33
N GLY A 62 -8.15 12.74 -2.07
CA GLY A 62 -6.94 13.45 -1.66
C GLY A 62 -7.25 14.93 -1.47
N PRO A 63 -6.43 15.69 -0.72
CA PRO A 63 -6.63 17.13 -0.60
C PRO A 63 -6.71 17.70 -2.01
N VAL A 64 -7.88 18.24 -2.37
CA VAL A 64 -8.07 18.94 -3.64
C VAL A 64 -7.03 20.04 -3.65
N ARG A 65 -5.94 19.84 -4.42
CA ARG A 65 -5.02 20.92 -4.75
C ARG A 65 -5.85 21.89 -5.57
N ARG A 66 -6.50 22.82 -4.88
CA ARG A 66 -7.06 24.01 -5.51
C ARG A 66 -5.87 24.73 -6.11
N MET A 67 -5.66 24.54 -7.40
CA MET A 67 -4.79 25.42 -8.17
C MET A 67 -5.45 26.78 -8.12
N ALA A 68 -4.89 27.66 -7.30
CA ALA A 68 -5.14 29.10 -7.33
C ALA A 68 -4.33 29.72 -8.47
#